data_AF-A0A2X2V7R3-F1
#
_entry.id   AF-A0A2X2V7R3-F1
#
_cell.length_a   1.000
_cell.length_b   1.000
_cell.length_c   1.000
_cell.angle_alpha   90.00
_cell.angle_beta   90.00
_cell.angle_gamma   90.00
#
_symmetry.space_group_name_H-M   'P 1'
#
loop_
_entity.id
_entity.type
_entity.pdbx_description
1 polymer ?
#
loop_
_entity_poly.entity_id
_entity_poly.type
_entity_poly.pdbx_seq_one_letter_code
_entity_poly.pdbx_strand_id
1 'polypeptide(L)'
;MLVDDPALTVRWPELDASTQTLYPQEKPASADSHCPRQAKNRVTPEHRIVQQPGETWFARTQDDSRIWPETVRSLRVPEHNGHLDLVVLMMLLGKQQINSIWVEAGPVLAGALLQAGVVDELIVYVAPKLLGSDARGLCVLPGLEKLSEAPHFKFNEIRHVGPDVCLHLIPA
;
A
#
# COMPACT_ATOMS: atom_id res chain seq x y z
N MET A 1 5.80 7.58 -3.27
CA MET A 1 5.55 8.69 -2.31
C MET A 1 6.47 9.87 -2.51
N LEU A 2 7.78 9.82 -2.22
CA LEU A 2 8.65 11.00 -2.39
C LEU A 2 8.90 11.41 -3.85
N VAL A 3 8.79 10.46 -4.78
CA VAL A 3 9.04 10.70 -6.21
C VAL A 3 7.81 11.27 -6.90
N ASP A 4 6.61 10.87 -6.47
CA ASP A 4 5.36 11.11 -7.20
C ASP A 4 4.39 12.06 -6.50
N ASP A 5 4.68 12.44 -5.23
CA ASP A 5 3.84 13.24 -4.34
C ASP A 5 2.32 12.96 -4.49
N PRO A 6 1.90 11.69 -4.29
CA PRO A 6 0.53 11.28 -4.58
C PRO A 6 -0.43 11.78 -3.50
N ALA A 7 -1.68 12.04 -3.91
CA ALA A 7 -2.77 12.34 -2.99
C ALA A 7 -3.32 11.07 -2.30
N LEU A 8 -3.28 9.92 -2.99
CA LEU A 8 -3.83 8.62 -2.55
C LEU A 8 -5.33 8.62 -2.16
N THR A 9 -6.08 9.63 -2.59
CA THR A 9 -7.51 9.73 -2.30
C THR A 9 -8.37 9.07 -3.36
N VAL A 10 -9.47 8.45 -2.94
CA VAL A 10 -10.55 8.03 -3.85
C VAL A 10 -11.20 9.25 -4.47
N ARG A 11 -11.30 9.25 -5.80
CA ARG A 11 -11.97 10.29 -6.57
C ARG A 11 -13.34 9.79 -6.98
N TRP A 12 -14.37 10.28 -6.32
CA TRP A 12 -15.76 9.91 -6.60
C TRP A 12 -16.15 9.96 -8.09
N PRO A 13 -15.75 10.98 -8.89
CA PRO A 13 -16.09 11.04 -10.31
C PRO A 13 -15.46 9.92 -11.17
N GLU A 14 -14.44 9.23 -10.67
CA GLU A 14 -13.76 8.13 -11.36
C GLU A 14 -14.40 6.76 -11.04
N LEU A 15 -15.37 6.70 -10.12
CA LEU A 15 -16.13 5.50 -9.79
C LEU A 15 -17.16 5.18 -10.88
N ASP A 16 -17.48 3.90 -11.06
CA ASP A 16 -18.53 3.48 -11.98
C ASP A 16 -19.94 3.79 -11.43
N ALA A 17 -20.94 3.78 -12.31
CA ALA A 17 -22.31 4.17 -11.96
C ALA A 17 -22.91 3.29 -10.85
N SER A 18 -22.53 2.00 -10.77
CA SER A 18 -23.05 1.11 -9.73
C SER A 18 -22.49 1.46 -8.34
N THR A 19 -21.20 1.77 -8.25
CA THR A 19 -20.56 2.23 -7.01
C THR A 19 -21.05 3.62 -6.61
N GLN A 20 -21.23 4.54 -7.55
CA GLN A 20 -21.79 5.88 -7.27
C GLN A 20 -23.22 5.83 -6.71
N THR A 21 -24.00 4.82 -7.12
CA THR A 21 -25.35 4.60 -6.58
C THR A 21 -25.31 4.12 -5.13
N LEU A 22 -24.34 3.26 -4.80
CA LEU A 22 -24.13 2.73 -3.44
C LEU A 22 -23.51 3.77 -2.49
N TYR A 23 -22.66 4.65 -3.01
CA TYR A 23 -21.96 5.68 -2.25
C TYR A 23 -22.25 7.07 -2.82
N PRO A 24 -23.33 7.75 -2.37
CA PRO A 24 -23.63 9.11 -2.78
C PRO A 24 -22.49 10.08 -2.39
N GLN A 25 -22.28 11.12 -3.18
CA GLN A 25 -21.18 12.09 -2.98
C GLN A 25 -21.17 12.76 -1.59
N GLU A 26 -22.32 12.85 -0.93
CA GLU A 26 -22.48 13.43 0.42
C GLU A 26 -22.02 12.48 1.54
N LYS A 27 -21.90 11.17 1.24
CA LYS A 27 -21.37 10.13 2.13
C LYS A 27 -20.48 9.17 1.30
N PRO A 28 -19.32 9.65 0.80
CA PRO A 28 -18.38 8.77 0.14
C PRO A 28 -17.98 7.66 1.12
N ALA A 29 -17.62 6.49 0.58
CA ALA A 29 -17.05 5.41 1.38
C ALA A 29 -15.99 5.98 2.34
N SER A 30 -16.08 5.58 3.60
CA SER A 30 -15.32 6.08 4.74
C SER A 30 -13.88 6.45 4.38
N ALA A 31 -13.45 7.64 4.80
CA ALA A 31 -12.11 8.18 4.55
C ALA A 31 -11.01 7.12 4.66
N ASP A 32 -10.38 6.80 3.54
CA ASP A 32 -9.26 5.86 3.50
C ASP A 32 -8.16 6.38 4.41
N SER A 33 -7.81 5.60 5.42
CA SER A 33 -6.70 5.93 6.30
C SER A 33 -5.39 5.57 5.59
N HIS A 34 -4.60 6.57 5.23
CA HIS A 34 -3.33 6.34 4.56
C HIS A 34 -2.25 5.95 5.58
N CYS A 35 -1.52 4.85 5.33
CA CYS A 35 -0.41 4.43 6.19
C CYS A 35 0.96 4.44 5.45
N PRO A 36 1.58 5.61 5.22
CA PRO A 36 2.93 5.69 4.66
C PRO A 36 3.98 5.03 5.57
N ARG A 37 4.81 4.15 5.01
CA ARG A 37 6.02 3.68 5.72
C ARG A 37 7.12 4.74 5.67
N GLN A 38 7.60 5.17 6.83
CA GLN A 38 8.69 6.14 6.95
C GLN A 38 9.83 5.63 7.84
N ALA A 39 10.76 4.87 7.25
CA ALA A 39 11.96 4.45 7.98
C ALA A 39 12.95 5.59 8.29
N LYS A 40 12.80 6.78 7.67
CA LYS A 40 13.74 7.91 7.82
C LYS A 40 13.08 9.29 7.90
N ASN A 41 11.79 9.38 8.24
CA ASN A 41 11.04 10.65 8.35
C ASN A 41 11.24 11.61 7.16
N ARG A 42 11.24 11.05 5.93
CA ARG A 42 11.54 11.78 4.70
C ARG A 42 10.36 12.57 4.14
N VAL A 43 9.12 12.15 4.42
CA VAL A 43 7.94 12.94 4.08
C VAL A 43 7.91 14.13 5.03
N THR A 44 7.51 15.28 4.50
CA THR A 44 7.43 16.54 5.24
C THR A 44 5.98 17.02 5.33
N PRO A 45 5.65 17.93 6.26
CA PRO A 45 4.29 18.47 6.40
C PRO A 45 3.74 19.17 5.15
N GLU A 46 4.60 19.54 4.21
CA GLU A 46 4.24 20.22 2.96
C GLU A 46 3.79 19.26 1.84
N HIS A 47 3.92 17.94 2.02
CA HIS A 47 3.52 16.96 1.00
C HIS A 47 2.00 16.86 0.89
N ARG A 48 1.50 16.56 -0.32
CA ARG A 48 0.06 16.56 -0.62
C ARG A 48 -0.72 15.55 0.21
N ILE A 49 -0.11 14.41 0.52
CA ILE A 49 -0.75 13.31 1.27
C ILE A 49 -1.28 13.74 2.65
N VAL A 50 -0.61 14.69 3.32
CA VAL A 50 -1.04 15.17 4.65
C VAL A 50 -1.98 16.37 4.60
N GLN A 51 -2.24 16.89 3.40
CA GLN A 51 -3.16 18.00 3.16
C GLN A 51 -4.51 17.52 2.63
N GLN A 52 -4.66 16.21 2.40
CA GLN A 52 -5.92 15.63 1.94
C GLN A 52 -6.92 15.51 3.09
N PRO A 53 -8.24 15.54 2.79
CA PRO A 53 -9.25 15.20 3.78
C PRO A 53 -9.11 13.72 4.20
N GLY A 54 -9.19 13.46 5.50
CA GLY A 54 -9.01 12.13 6.08
C GLY A 54 -7.85 12.05 7.07
N GLU A 55 -7.70 10.91 7.73
CA GLU A 55 -6.58 10.67 8.65
C GLU A 55 -5.38 10.08 7.92
N THR A 56 -4.18 10.58 8.21
CA THR A 56 -2.92 9.99 7.70
C THR A 56 -2.08 9.49 8.86
N TRP A 57 -1.74 8.21 8.83
CA TRP A 57 -1.05 7.51 9.90
C TRP A 57 0.39 7.18 9.47
N PHE A 58 1.39 7.78 10.09
CA PHE A 58 2.77 7.49 9.77
C PHE A 58 3.33 6.36 10.64
N ALA A 59 3.75 5.27 10.01
CA ALA A 59 4.53 4.23 10.67
C ALA A 59 6.02 4.65 10.73
N ARG A 60 6.53 4.87 11.95
CA ARG A 60 7.88 5.41 12.21
C ARG A 60 8.61 4.59 13.27
N THR A 61 9.93 4.57 13.19
CA THR A 61 10.80 3.90 14.19
C THR A 61 11.21 4.84 15.32
N GLN A 62 11.27 6.14 15.01
CA GLN A 62 11.58 7.23 15.92
C GLN A 62 10.55 8.34 15.79
N ASP A 63 10.34 9.07 16.89
CA ASP A 63 9.45 10.21 16.91
C ASP A 63 9.94 11.33 15.97
N ASP A 64 8.99 12.10 15.46
CA ASP A 64 9.24 13.27 14.63
C ASP A 64 8.88 14.53 15.43
N SER A 65 9.83 15.45 15.55
CA SER A 65 9.65 16.70 16.29
C SER A 65 9.02 17.82 15.46
N ARG A 66 8.73 17.59 14.18
CA ARG A 66 8.05 18.55 13.31
C ARG A 66 6.58 18.73 13.72
N ILE A 67 6.03 19.90 13.40
CA ILE A 67 4.61 20.19 13.58
C ILE A 67 3.86 19.62 12.38
N TRP A 68 2.86 18.77 12.66
CA TRP A 68 2.01 18.15 11.65
C TRP A 68 0.55 18.62 11.81
N PRO A 69 -0.27 18.56 10.74
CA PRO A 69 -1.71 18.79 10.84
C PRO A 69 -2.37 17.86 11.87
N GLU A 70 -3.48 18.29 12.48
CA GLU A 70 -4.21 17.50 13.50
C GLU A 70 -4.75 16.16 12.98
N THR A 71 -4.93 16.05 11.66
CA THR A 71 -5.35 14.83 10.97
C THR A 71 -4.24 13.79 10.83
N VAL A 72 -3.00 14.15 11.15
CA VAL A 72 -1.84 13.28 11.05
C VAL A 72 -1.57 12.60 12.39
N ARG A 73 -1.53 11.27 12.37
CA ARG A 73 -1.14 10.43 13.51
C ARG A 73 0.20 9.76 13.24
N SER A 74 0.89 9.36 14.30
CA SER A 74 2.11 8.56 14.18
C SER A 74 1.98 7.29 15.01
N LEU A 75 2.38 6.16 14.41
CA LEU A 75 2.51 4.87 15.05
C LEU A 75 3.99 4.55 15.19
N ARG A 76 4.42 4.31 16.44
CA ARG A 76 5.76 3.86 16.74
C ARG A 76 5.83 2.35 16.54
N VAL A 77 6.71 1.93 15.64
CA VAL A 77 6.93 0.51 15.29
C VAL A 77 8.40 0.19 15.52
N PRO A 78 8.74 -0.93 16.17
CA PRO A 78 10.12 -1.32 16.36
C PRO A 78 10.83 -1.60 15.03
N GLU A 79 12.16 -1.55 15.09
CA GLU A 79 13.00 -2.00 13.98
C GLU A 79 13.30 -3.49 14.09
N HIS A 80 13.26 -4.16 12.95
CA HIS A 80 13.74 -5.51 12.73
C HIS A 80 14.71 -5.49 11.53
N ASN A 81 15.95 -5.94 11.74
CA ASN A 81 17.01 -5.94 10.72
C ASN A 81 17.24 -4.57 10.02
N GLY A 82 17.19 -3.47 10.78
CA GLY A 82 17.39 -2.11 10.26
C GLY A 82 16.23 -1.58 9.41
N HIS A 83 15.09 -2.26 9.44
CA HIS A 83 13.85 -1.86 8.77
C HIS A 83 12.69 -1.89 9.76
N LEU A 84 11.62 -1.18 9.44
CA LEU A 84 10.39 -1.22 10.23
C LEU A 84 9.81 -2.65 10.22
N ASP A 85 9.50 -3.19 11.41
CA ASP A 85 8.92 -4.52 11.56
C ASP A 85 7.48 -4.54 11.00
N LEU A 86 7.31 -5.17 9.84
CA LEU A 86 6.04 -5.20 9.12
C LEU A 86 4.99 -6.06 9.85
N VAL A 87 5.39 -7.11 10.55
CA VAL A 87 4.46 -7.97 11.30
C VAL A 87 3.89 -7.19 12.47
N VAL A 88 4.76 -6.49 13.23
CA VAL A 88 4.32 -5.64 14.34
C VAL A 88 3.48 -4.47 13.85
N LEU A 89 3.81 -3.89 12.68
CA LEU A 89 2.98 -2.86 12.06
C LEU A 89 1.55 -3.36 11.82
N MET A 90 1.37 -4.53 11.19
CA MET A 90 0.03 -5.07 10.93
C MET A 90 -0.74 -5.33 12.24
N MET A 91 -0.06 -5.85 13.27
CA MET A 91 -0.69 -6.04 14.59
C MET A 91 -1.11 -4.72 15.23
N LEU A 92 -0.31 -3.67 15.12
CA LEU A 92 -0.64 -2.35 15.64
C LEU A 92 -1.82 -1.74 14.89
N LEU A 93 -1.86 -1.85 13.56
CA LEU A 93 -3.00 -1.39 12.75
C LEU A 93 -4.28 -2.14 13.10
N GLY A 94 -4.21 -3.46 13.32
CA GLY A 94 -5.36 -4.25 13.78
C GLY A 94 -5.91 -3.80 15.14
N LYS A 95 -5.03 -3.41 16.08
CA LYS A 95 -5.46 -2.83 17.38
C LYS A 95 -6.17 -1.48 17.22
N GLN A 96 -5.97 -0.80 16.11
CA GLN A 96 -6.62 0.46 15.75
C GLN A 96 -7.89 0.24 14.93
N GLN A 97 -8.37 -1.01 14.88
CA GLN A 97 -9.57 -1.43 14.15
C GLN A 97 -9.49 -1.20 12.63
N ILE A 98 -8.28 -1.21 12.07
CA ILE A 98 -8.07 -1.21 10.62
C ILE A 98 -8.28 -2.64 10.13
N ASN A 99 -9.36 -2.84 9.36
CA ASN A 99 -9.80 -4.17 8.92
C ASN A 99 -9.13 -4.63 7.62
N SER A 100 -8.86 -3.70 6.70
CA SER A 100 -8.26 -3.98 5.41
C SER A 100 -7.28 -2.87 5.04
N ILE A 101 -6.22 -3.25 4.32
CA ILE A 101 -5.17 -2.33 3.89
C ILE A 101 -4.92 -2.57 2.40
N TRP A 102 -5.11 -1.52 1.61
CA TRP A 102 -4.68 -1.51 0.22
C TRP A 102 -3.25 -0.96 0.14
N VAL A 103 -2.33 -1.75 -0.42
CA VAL A 103 -0.92 -1.38 -0.48
C VAL A 103 -0.55 -0.90 -1.88
N GLU A 104 -0.23 0.39 -1.99
CA GLU A 104 0.42 0.97 -3.17
C GLU A 104 1.91 1.19 -2.88
N ALA A 105 2.75 0.32 -3.44
CA ALA A 105 4.17 0.37 -3.16
C ALA A 105 5.03 -0.05 -4.35
N GLY A 106 6.25 0.50 -4.39
CA GLY A 106 7.29 0.04 -5.29
C GLY A 106 7.82 -1.36 -4.90
N PRO A 107 8.68 -1.93 -5.74
CA PRO A 107 9.02 -3.35 -5.68
C PRO A 107 9.75 -3.79 -4.40
N VAL A 108 10.45 -2.88 -3.72
CA VAL A 108 11.13 -3.16 -2.46
C VAL A 108 10.14 -3.44 -1.32
N LEU A 109 9.10 -2.61 -1.17
CA LEU A 109 8.12 -2.78 -0.10
C LEU A 109 7.14 -3.91 -0.43
N ALA A 110 6.74 -4.06 -1.70
CA ALA A 110 5.97 -5.22 -2.14
C ALA A 110 6.71 -6.54 -1.82
N GLY A 111 8.00 -6.62 -2.13
CA GLY A 111 8.83 -7.77 -1.79
C GLY A 111 8.94 -8.03 -0.28
N ALA A 112 9.14 -6.97 0.51
CA ALA A 112 9.24 -7.09 1.97
C ALA A 112 7.93 -7.59 2.62
N LEU A 113 6.76 -7.16 2.13
CA LEU A 113 5.47 -7.65 2.61
C LEU A 113 5.26 -9.13 2.27
N LEU A 114 5.61 -9.52 1.04
CA LEU A 114 5.56 -10.92 0.60
C LEU A 114 6.47 -11.81 1.44
N GLN A 115 7.70 -11.37 1.71
CA GLN A 115 8.66 -12.10 2.55
C GLN A 115 8.23 -12.19 4.01
N ALA A 116 7.57 -11.16 4.53
CA ALA A 116 7.02 -11.17 5.88
C ALA A 116 5.77 -12.06 6.01
N GLY A 117 5.19 -12.56 4.90
CA GLY A 117 4.02 -13.43 4.93
C GLY A 117 2.74 -12.72 5.39
N VAL A 118 2.65 -11.40 5.21
CA VAL A 118 1.51 -10.56 5.64
C VAL A 118 0.60 -10.14 4.49
N VAL A 119 0.68 -10.83 3.35
CA VAL A 119 -0.10 -10.54 2.14
C VAL A 119 -1.16 -11.63 1.96
N ASP A 120 -2.41 -11.26 2.15
CA ASP A 120 -3.55 -12.16 1.99
C ASP A 120 -4.06 -12.24 0.55
N GLU A 121 -3.83 -11.20 -0.27
CA GLU A 121 -4.26 -11.16 -1.66
C GLU A 121 -3.30 -10.34 -2.52
N LEU A 122 -3.18 -10.72 -3.80
CA LEU A 122 -2.44 -9.97 -4.82
C LEU A 122 -3.36 -9.61 -5.98
N ILE A 123 -3.36 -8.34 -6.35
CA ILE A 123 -4.09 -7.83 -7.51
C ILE A 123 -3.06 -7.26 -8.48
N VAL A 124 -2.82 -7.99 -9.58
CA VAL A 124 -1.76 -7.69 -10.55
C VAL A 124 -2.38 -7.22 -11.86
N TYR A 125 -2.07 -5.99 -12.26
CA TYR A 125 -2.45 -5.43 -13.55
C TYR A 125 -1.34 -5.63 -14.57
N VAL A 126 -1.67 -6.26 -15.70
CA VAL A 126 -0.76 -6.52 -16.81
C VAL A 126 -1.24 -5.74 -18.03
N ALA A 127 -0.46 -4.75 -18.43
CA ALA A 127 -0.70 -3.98 -19.64
C ALA A 127 -0.03 -4.64 -20.86
N PRO A 128 -0.60 -4.56 -22.08
CA PRO A 128 0.00 -5.07 -23.32
C PRO A 128 1.12 -4.15 -23.83
N LYS A 129 2.13 -3.88 -22.99
CA LYS A 129 3.24 -2.98 -23.26
C LYS A 129 4.57 -3.68 -22.97
N LEU A 130 5.53 -3.50 -23.88
CA LEU A 130 6.90 -3.97 -23.69
C LEU A 130 7.74 -2.82 -23.11
N LEU A 131 8.48 -3.10 -22.04
CA LEU A 131 9.39 -2.15 -21.42
C LEU A 131 10.84 -2.59 -21.67
N GLY A 132 11.76 -1.62 -21.67
CA GLY A 132 13.20 -1.89 -21.83
C GLY A 132 13.81 -2.62 -20.63
N SER A 133 15.08 -3.02 -20.75
CA SER A 133 15.84 -3.76 -19.73
C SER A 133 15.91 -3.06 -18.37
N ASP A 134 15.83 -1.74 -18.36
CA ASP A 134 15.96 -0.92 -17.15
C ASP A 134 14.62 -0.76 -16.41
N ALA A 135 13.57 -1.44 -16.88
CA ALA A 135 12.29 -1.48 -16.21
C ALA A 135 12.41 -2.11 -14.83
N ARG A 136 11.72 -1.52 -13.85
CA ARG A 136 11.68 -2.06 -12.50
C ARG A 136 10.78 -3.29 -12.47
N GLY A 137 11.27 -4.37 -11.87
CA GLY A 137 10.46 -5.57 -11.62
C GLY A 137 9.29 -5.28 -10.67
N LEU A 138 8.35 -6.22 -10.58
CA LEU A 138 7.16 -6.12 -9.73
C LEU A 138 7.49 -6.14 -8.24
N CYS A 139 8.42 -7.01 -7.83
CA CYS A 139 8.89 -7.13 -6.46
C CYS A 139 10.39 -7.47 -6.42
N VAL A 140 11.05 -7.17 -5.30
CA VAL A 140 12.42 -7.59 -5.01
C VAL A 140 12.39 -8.62 -3.89
N LEU A 141 12.70 -9.88 -4.20
CA LEU A 141 12.68 -11.00 -3.25
C LEU A 141 14.11 -11.56 -3.07
N PRO A 142 14.97 -10.94 -2.25
CA PRO A 142 16.32 -11.44 -2.01
C PRO A 142 16.29 -12.75 -1.23
N GLY A 143 17.31 -13.61 -1.44
CA GLY A 143 17.48 -14.84 -0.66
C GLY A 143 16.61 -16.02 -1.10
N LEU A 144 15.96 -15.94 -2.26
CA LEU A 144 15.36 -17.11 -2.91
C LEU A 144 16.45 -17.88 -3.67
N GLU A 145 16.96 -18.95 -3.07
CA GLU A 145 17.92 -19.86 -3.71
C GLU A 145 17.22 -20.99 -4.44
N LYS A 146 16.01 -21.38 -3.97
CA LYS A 146 15.19 -22.44 -4.55
C LYS A 146 13.80 -21.95 -4.89
N LEU A 147 13.22 -22.47 -5.96
CA LEU A 147 11.84 -22.14 -6.35
C LEU A 147 10.82 -22.50 -5.27
N SER A 148 11.09 -23.53 -4.46
CA SER A 148 10.25 -23.93 -3.32
C SER A 148 10.20 -22.89 -2.19
N GLU A 149 11.11 -21.92 -2.16
CA GLU A 149 11.13 -20.84 -1.18
C GLU A 149 10.28 -19.64 -1.63
N ALA A 150 9.83 -19.63 -2.89
CA ALA A 150 9.02 -18.55 -3.43
C ALA A 150 7.61 -18.58 -2.80
N PRO A 151 7.04 -17.40 -2.47
CA PRO A 151 5.65 -17.30 -2.05
C PRO A 151 4.71 -17.96 -3.08
N HIS A 152 3.86 -18.86 -2.60
CA HIS A 152 2.97 -19.63 -3.46
C HIS A 152 1.55 -19.08 -3.43
N PHE A 153 0.99 -18.82 -4.62
CA PHE A 153 -0.34 -18.28 -4.81
C PHE A 153 -1.11 -19.12 -5.82
N LYS A 154 -2.44 -19.10 -5.72
CA LYS A 154 -3.38 -19.63 -6.71
C LYS A 154 -4.19 -18.50 -7.33
N PHE A 155 -4.59 -18.68 -8.58
CA PHE A 155 -5.51 -17.75 -9.24
C PHE A 155 -6.91 -17.90 -8.64
N ASN A 156 -7.49 -16.80 -8.21
CA ASN A 156 -8.90 -16.71 -7.81
C ASN A 156 -9.77 -16.22 -8.98
N GLU A 157 -9.34 -15.15 -9.64
CA GLU A 157 -10.08 -14.54 -10.76
C GLU A 157 -9.09 -13.96 -11.79
N ILE A 158 -9.47 -14.02 -13.07
CA ILE A 158 -8.78 -13.33 -14.16
C ILE A 158 -9.83 -12.58 -14.98
N ARG A 159 -9.66 -11.27 -15.14
CA ARG A 159 -10.59 -10.44 -15.90
C ARG A 159 -9.90 -9.39 -16.75
N HIS A 160 -10.58 -8.95 -17.81
CA HIS A 160 -10.16 -7.80 -18.60
C HIS A 160 -10.53 -6.48 -17.91
N VAL A 161 -9.65 -5.49 -17.98
CA VAL A 161 -9.87 -4.12 -17.52
C VAL A 161 -9.41 -3.17 -18.62
N GLY A 162 -10.35 -2.80 -19.51
CA GLY A 162 -10.00 -2.08 -20.74
C GLY A 162 -9.02 -2.90 -21.60
N PRO A 163 -7.86 -2.35 -22.00
CA PRO A 163 -6.84 -3.08 -22.75
C PRO A 163 -5.97 -4.02 -21.89
N ASP A 164 -6.08 -3.93 -20.56
CA ASP A 164 -5.22 -4.64 -19.62
C ASP A 164 -5.91 -5.90 -19.07
N VAL A 165 -5.13 -6.77 -18.43
CA VAL A 165 -5.62 -7.93 -17.69
C VAL A 165 -5.36 -7.73 -16.19
N CYS A 166 -6.38 -7.99 -15.37
CA CYS A 166 -6.27 -8.03 -13.92
C CYS A 166 -6.26 -9.49 -13.45
N LEU A 167 -5.22 -9.85 -12.70
CA LEU A 167 -5.04 -11.16 -12.08
C LEU A 167 -5.26 -11.01 -10.58
N HIS A 168 -6.25 -11.70 -10.03
CA HIS A 168 -6.47 -11.81 -8.59
C HIS A 168 -5.91 -13.14 -8.10
N LEU A 169 -4.92 -13.06 -7.21
CA LEU A 169 -4.27 -14.22 -6.62
C LEU A 169 -4.46 -14.22 -5.11
N ILE A 170 -4.61 -15.42 -4.54
CA ILE A 170 -4.73 -15.65 -3.11
C ILE A 170 -3.68 -16.71 -2.69
N PRO A 171 -3.14 -16.66 -1.46
CA PRO A 171 -2.26 -17.69 -0.94
C PRO A 171 -2.83 -19.09 -1.15
N ALA A 172 -1.95 -20.03 -1.50
CA ALA A 172 -2.34 -21.40 -1.83
C ALA A 172 -2.89 -22.17 -0.63
#